data_AF-A0AAU9YWP5-F1
#
_entry.id   AF-A0AAU9YWP5-F1
#
_cell.length_a   1.000
_cell.length_b   1.000
_cell.length_c   1.000
_cell.angle_alpha   90.00
_cell.angle_beta   90.00
_cell.angle_gamma   90.00
#
_symmetry.space_group_name_H-M   'P 1'
#
loop_
_entity.id
_entity.type
_entity.pdbx_description
1 polymer ?
#
loop_
_entity_poly.entity_id
_entity_poly.type
_entity_poly.pdbx_seq_one_letter_code
_entity_poly.pdbx_strand_id
1 'polypeptide(L)'
;MDTKRCFANRFDDYQGSLLAGQCEEAVAPLVTSTIERILQELPPLGGGAEARGATAAGSSCQGGLYSGVAGVAYMLYHVSQSPLFAGARERYLRSAKRLIDACSCSEEWGEPDADTRAAFLLGGAGVHAVATLVYHALGRSDYVQPLGKFRALCAVCAPVSFLECGSDELFVGRAGYLCAALVLKQKLAQEVYGVPYKEWKVTQKTRRALHRNWWSKTGVKPGPIKRLIIYSMYELNKL
;
A
#
# COMPACT_ATOMS: atom_id res chain seq x y z
N MET A 1 -6.08 -16.75 -32.41
CA MET A 1 -5.65 -16.02 -31.21
C MET A 1 -4.37 -16.68 -30.71
N ASP A 2 -3.26 -15.94 -30.65
CA ASP A 2 -1.96 -16.47 -30.22
C ASP A 2 -2.00 -16.86 -28.73
N THR A 3 -1.91 -18.16 -28.46
CA THR A 3 -1.84 -18.76 -27.12
C THR A 3 -0.47 -18.60 -26.45
N LYS A 4 0.47 -17.86 -27.05
CA LYS A 4 1.87 -17.72 -26.58
C LYS A 4 2.03 -17.01 -25.23
N ARG A 5 0.99 -16.34 -24.72
CA ARG A 5 1.03 -15.60 -23.44
C ARG A 5 0.56 -16.42 -22.23
N CYS A 6 -0.02 -17.60 -22.44
CA CYS A 6 -0.64 -18.38 -21.36
C CYS A 6 -0.15 -19.84 -21.39
N PHE A 7 0.08 -20.42 -20.21
CA PHE A 7 0.20 -21.87 -20.08
C PHE A 7 -1.19 -22.51 -20.26
N ALA A 8 -1.22 -23.74 -20.79
CA ALA A 8 -2.43 -24.53 -20.80
C ALA A 8 -2.87 -24.83 -19.36
N ASN A 9 -4.09 -24.43 -19.00
CA ASN A 9 -4.66 -24.74 -17.69
C ASN A 9 -4.84 -26.26 -17.57
N ARG A 10 -4.19 -26.87 -16.57
CA ARG A 10 -4.23 -28.32 -16.31
C ARG A 10 -5.20 -28.71 -15.20
N PHE A 11 -5.89 -27.74 -14.61
CA PHE A 11 -6.82 -27.97 -13.53
C PHE A 11 -8.23 -28.16 -14.08
N ASP A 12 -8.96 -29.14 -13.54
CA ASP A 12 -10.36 -29.36 -13.85
C ASP A 12 -11.22 -28.19 -13.34
N ASP A 13 -12.32 -27.93 -14.04
CA ASP A 13 -13.29 -26.93 -13.60
C ASP A 13 -13.98 -27.35 -12.30
N TYR A 14 -14.28 -26.37 -11.45
CA TYR A 14 -14.92 -26.59 -10.17
C TYR A 14 -16.31 -27.22 -10.31
N GLN A 15 -16.51 -28.37 -9.65
CA GLN A 15 -17.75 -29.17 -9.74
C GLN A 15 -18.74 -28.93 -8.59
N GLY A 16 -18.56 -27.87 -7.78
CA GLY A 16 -19.43 -27.59 -6.64
C GLY A 16 -18.93 -28.13 -5.28
N SER A 17 -17.79 -28.84 -5.26
CA SER A 17 -17.10 -29.26 -4.04
C SER A 17 -15.59 -29.31 -4.26
N LEU A 18 -14.81 -29.08 -3.20
CA LEU A 18 -13.36 -29.31 -3.22
C LEU A 18 -13.06 -30.81 -3.37
N LEU A 19 -11.96 -31.15 -4.04
CA LEU A 19 -11.52 -32.54 -4.16
C LEU A 19 -11.10 -33.09 -2.79
N ALA A 20 -11.20 -34.41 -2.60
CA ALA A 20 -10.76 -35.06 -1.38
C ALA A 20 -9.29 -34.72 -1.08
N GLY A 21 -9.00 -34.22 0.13
CA GLY A 21 -7.67 -33.77 0.53
C GLY A 21 -7.32 -32.31 0.22
N GLN A 22 -8.23 -31.57 -0.44
CA GLN A 22 -8.12 -30.12 -0.58
C GLN A 22 -8.90 -29.44 0.53
N CYS A 23 -8.21 -29.08 1.60
CA CYS A 23 -8.74 -28.30 2.73
C CYS A 23 -7.81 -27.11 3.03
N GLU A 24 -8.26 -26.17 3.87
CA GLU A 24 -7.47 -24.99 4.23
C GLU A 24 -6.11 -25.37 4.84
N GLU A 25 -6.08 -26.46 5.60
CA GLU A 25 -4.87 -27.01 6.24
C GLU A 25 -3.87 -27.57 5.22
N ALA A 26 -4.34 -28.07 4.07
CA ALA A 26 -3.47 -28.57 3.00
C ALA A 26 -2.78 -27.41 2.25
N VAL A 27 -3.36 -26.21 2.27
CA VAL A 27 -2.81 -25.02 1.60
C VAL A 27 -1.74 -24.34 2.47
N ALA A 28 -1.85 -24.42 3.79
CA ALA A 28 -0.94 -23.73 4.71
C ALA A 28 0.55 -24.06 4.51
N PRO A 29 0.96 -25.34 4.30
CA PRO A 29 2.35 -25.68 4.00
C PRO A 29 2.85 -25.12 2.66
N LEU A 30 1.99 -25.07 1.63
CA LEU A 30 2.34 -24.53 0.31
C LEU A 30 2.56 -23.01 0.36
N VAL A 31 1.71 -22.30 1.10
CA VAL A 31 1.87 -20.86 1.33
C VAL A 31 3.13 -20.61 2.16
N THR A 32 3.37 -21.41 3.21
CA THR A 32 4.56 -21.28 4.06
C THR A 32 5.85 -21.46 3.27
N SER A 33 5.95 -22.53 2.46
CA SER A 33 7.14 -22.77 1.64
C SER A 33 7.35 -21.70 0.57
N THR A 34 6.26 -21.16 0.01
CA THR A 34 6.32 -20.04 -0.94
C THR A 34 6.87 -18.78 -0.26
N ILE A 35 6.39 -18.45 0.94
CA ILE A 35 6.89 -17.30 1.71
C ILE A 35 8.37 -17.50 2.04
N GLU A 36 8.77 -18.69 2.49
CA GLU A 36 10.16 -18.99 2.84
C GLU A 36 11.08 -18.84 1.62
N ARG A 37 10.67 -19.32 0.45
CA ARG A 37 11.42 -19.10 -0.80
C ARG A 37 11.55 -17.62 -1.14
N ILE A 38 10.46 -16.84 -1.05
CA ILE A 38 10.50 -15.39 -1.29
C ILE A 38 11.49 -14.71 -0.33
N LEU A 39 11.48 -15.08 0.95
CA LEU A 39 12.37 -14.50 1.95
C LEU A 39 13.84 -14.87 1.73
N GLN A 40 14.13 -16.05 1.18
CA GLN A 40 15.49 -16.48 0.82
C GLN A 40 16.05 -15.72 -0.39
N GLU A 41 15.19 -15.28 -1.30
CA GLU A 41 15.57 -14.53 -2.50
C GLU A 41 15.72 -13.01 -2.25
N LEU A 42 15.40 -12.54 -1.04
CA LEU A 42 15.52 -11.12 -0.72
C LEU A 42 16.99 -10.65 -0.71
N PRO A 43 17.28 -9.45 -1.26
CA PRO A 43 18.61 -8.88 -1.16
C PRO A 43 18.96 -8.56 0.31
N PRO A 44 20.26 -8.53 0.67
CA PRO A 44 20.70 -8.11 1.99
C PRO A 44 20.13 -6.73 2.37
N LEU A 45 19.47 -6.66 3.52
CA LEU A 45 18.94 -5.42 4.06
C LEU A 45 20.10 -4.60 4.64
N GLY A 46 20.55 -3.57 3.92
CA GLY A 46 21.65 -2.69 4.33
C GLY A 46 22.89 -2.83 3.45
N GLY A 47 22.88 -2.17 2.30
CA GLY A 47 24.09 -1.82 1.56
C GLY A 47 24.47 -0.39 1.91
N GLY A 48 25.40 -0.21 2.84
CA GLY A 48 26.07 1.07 3.06
C GLY A 48 26.79 1.53 1.78
N ALA A 49 27.14 2.81 1.73
CA ALA A 49 27.68 3.56 0.59
C ALA A 49 29.01 3.04 -0.03
N GLU A 50 29.45 1.82 0.25
CA GLU A 50 30.72 1.25 -0.22
C GLU A 50 30.60 0.33 -1.45
N ALA A 51 29.39 0.01 -1.92
CA ALA A 51 29.20 -0.66 -3.21
C ALA A 51 29.25 0.33 -4.40
N ARG A 52 30.21 1.25 -4.42
CA ARG A 52 30.51 2.10 -5.58
C ARG A 52 31.37 1.31 -6.57
N GLY A 53 30.71 0.57 -7.45
CA GLY A 53 31.39 -0.16 -8.53
C GLY A 53 30.50 -1.00 -9.44
N ALA A 54 29.27 -1.29 -9.03
CA ALA A 54 28.28 -1.90 -9.91
C ALA A 54 27.41 -0.80 -10.54
N THR A 55 27.45 -0.73 -11.85
CA THR A 55 26.56 0.00 -12.76
C THR A 55 25.18 0.30 -12.18
N ALA A 56 24.69 1.53 -12.36
CA ALA A 56 23.39 2.05 -11.97
C ALA A 56 22.18 1.15 -12.32
N ALA A 57 21.99 0.08 -11.57
CA ALA A 57 20.90 -0.89 -11.68
C ALA A 57 20.59 -1.42 -10.27
N GLY A 58 19.59 -0.81 -9.64
CA GLY A 58 18.83 -1.38 -8.54
C GLY A 58 19.45 -1.21 -7.15
N SER A 59 19.19 -0.08 -6.49
CA SER A 59 19.24 -0.10 -5.02
C SER A 59 18.19 -1.11 -4.54
N SER A 60 18.56 -1.98 -3.61
CA SER A 60 17.72 -3.09 -3.11
C SER A 60 16.43 -2.65 -2.41
N CYS A 61 16.22 -1.35 -2.22
CA CYS A 61 15.01 -0.74 -1.67
C CYS A 61 14.23 0.13 -2.70
N GLN A 62 14.74 0.28 -3.93
CA GLN A 62 14.07 0.99 -5.02
C GLN A 62 12.99 0.11 -5.65
N GLY A 63 11.77 0.21 -5.17
CA GLY A 63 10.65 -0.47 -5.82
C GLY A 63 9.26 -0.24 -5.22
N GLY A 64 9.15 0.61 -4.19
CA GLY A 64 7.88 0.84 -3.51
C GLY A 64 7.19 -0.48 -3.14
N LEU A 65 5.87 -0.48 -3.23
CA LEU A 65 5.04 -1.65 -2.95
C LEU A 65 4.97 -2.63 -4.13
N TYR A 66 5.15 -2.13 -5.36
CA TYR A 66 4.90 -2.89 -6.59
C TYR A 66 6.00 -3.91 -6.89
N SER A 67 7.27 -3.51 -6.76
CA SER A 67 8.42 -4.35 -7.11
C SER A 67 9.47 -4.43 -6.00
N GLY A 68 9.25 -3.76 -4.88
CA GLY A 68 10.22 -3.63 -3.80
C GLY A 68 9.92 -4.48 -2.56
N VAL A 69 10.87 -4.45 -1.62
CA VAL A 69 10.79 -5.08 -0.30
C VAL A 69 9.59 -4.63 0.54
N ALA A 70 9.04 -3.43 0.30
CA ALA A 70 7.80 -3.00 0.95
C ALA A 70 6.60 -3.85 0.52
N GLY A 71 6.57 -4.33 -0.73
CA GLY A 71 5.55 -5.26 -1.21
C GLY A 71 5.60 -6.60 -0.47
N VAL A 72 6.82 -7.10 -0.21
CA VAL A 72 7.02 -8.31 0.59
C VAL A 72 6.63 -8.10 2.05
N ALA A 73 6.92 -6.92 2.64
CA ALA A 73 6.42 -6.56 3.95
C ALA A 73 4.88 -6.57 4.01
N TYR A 74 4.22 -6.10 2.95
CA TYR A 74 2.78 -6.08 2.85
C TYR A 74 2.16 -7.47 2.68
N MET A 75 2.81 -8.35 1.90
CA MET A 75 2.48 -9.76 1.82
C MET A 75 2.51 -10.41 3.21
N LEU A 76 3.60 -10.22 3.97
CA LEU A 76 3.73 -10.76 5.32
C LEU A 76 2.69 -10.19 6.28
N TYR A 77 2.35 -8.90 6.16
CA TYR A 77 1.26 -8.30 6.91
C TYR A 77 -0.06 -9.03 6.62
N HIS A 78 -0.44 -9.23 5.36
CA HIS A 78 -1.69 -9.93 5.01
C HIS A 78 -1.72 -11.37 5.52
N VAL A 79 -0.63 -12.11 5.37
CA VAL A 79 -0.53 -13.49 5.90
C VAL A 79 -0.72 -13.50 7.41
N SER A 80 -0.15 -12.53 8.13
CA SER A 80 -0.29 -12.43 9.59
C SER A 80 -1.73 -12.16 10.07
N GLN A 81 -2.60 -11.64 9.20
CA GLN A 81 -4.01 -11.40 9.52
C GLN A 81 -4.89 -12.63 9.31
N SER A 82 -4.37 -13.70 8.69
CA SER A 82 -5.13 -14.91 8.45
C SER A 82 -5.15 -15.80 9.71
N PRO A 83 -6.33 -16.29 10.14
CA PRO A 83 -6.44 -17.22 11.27
C PRO A 83 -5.61 -18.49 11.09
N LEU A 84 -5.44 -18.96 9.86
CA LEU A 84 -4.63 -20.15 9.52
C LEU A 84 -3.16 -20.01 9.94
N PHE A 85 -2.66 -18.77 10.04
CA PHE A 85 -1.27 -18.48 10.38
C PHE A 85 -1.13 -17.80 11.75
N ALA A 86 -2.15 -17.90 12.63
CA ALA A 86 -2.14 -17.27 13.94
C ALA A 86 -0.88 -17.61 14.77
N GLY A 87 -0.43 -18.87 14.73
CA GLY A 87 0.79 -19.31 15.43
C GLY A 87 2.09 -18.69 14.92
N ALA A 88 2.11 -18.22 13.66
CA ALA A 88 3.26 -17.56 13.04
C ALA A 88 3.07 -16.04 12.89
N ARG A 89 1.93 -15.48 13.30
CA ARG A 89 1.55 -14.06 13.16
C ARG A 89 2.68 -13.13 13.58
N GLU A 90 3.18 -13.32 14.78
CA GLU A 90 4.21 -12.47 15.38
C GLU A 90 5.55 -12.56 14.63
N ARG A 91 5.92 -13.75 14.14
CA ARG A 91 7.11 -13.95 13.29
C ARG A 91 6.98 -13.15 12.00
N TYR A 92 5.84 -13.23 11.33
CA TYR A 92 5.60 -12.52 10.07
C TYR A 92 5.57 -11.00 10.25
N LEU A 93 4.93 -10.49 11.30
CA LEU A 93 4.93 -9.05 11.59
C LEU A 93 6.32 -8.52 11.92
N ARG A 94 7.13 -9.25 12.69
CA ARG A 94 8.52 -8.87 12.96
C ARG A 94 9.37 -8.84 11.69
N SER A 95 9.21 -9.81 10.80
CA SER A 95 9.89 -9.81 9.50
C SER A 95 9.42 -8.65 8.62
N ALA A 96 8.10 -8.39 8.56
CA ALA A 96 7.53 -7.25 7.83
C ALA A 96 8.10 -5.92 8.35
N LYS A 97 8.23 -5.78 9.67
CA LYS A 97 8.82 -4.60 10.29
C LYS A 97 10.27 -4.37 9.85
N ARG A 98 11.10 -5.42 9.88
CA ARG A 98 12.50 -5.31 9.44
C ARG A 98 12.62 -4.84 7.99
N LEU A 99 11.76 -5.36 7.11
CA LEU A 99 11.71 -4.97 5.71
C LEU A 99 11.27 -3.51 5.55
N ILE A 100 10.21 -3.09 6.23
CA ILE A 100 9.66 -1.74 6.08
C ILE A 100 10.55 -0.66 6.71
N ASP A 101 11.25 -0.99 7.80
CA ASP A 101 12.24 -0.11 8.42
C ASP A 101 13.39 0.15 7.45
N ALA A 102 13.88 -0.90 6.76
CA ALA A 102 14.93 -0.75 5.75
C ALA A 102 14.49 0.14 4.58
N CYS A 103 13.23 0.01 4.14
CA CYS A 103 12.65 0.90 3.13
C CYS A 103 12.60 2.36 3.62
N SER A 104 12.12 2.56 4.84
CA SER A 104 11.90 3.89 5.42
C SER A 104 13.21 4.64 5.64
N CYS A 105 14.29 3.94 6.01
CA CYS A 105 15.62 4.51 6.03
C CYS A 105 16.02 4.97 4.62
N SER A 106 15.86 4.13 3.58
CA SER A 106 16.27 4.49 2.22
C SER A 106 15.58 5.76 1.67
N GLU A 107 14.31 5.99 2.01
CA GLU A 107 13.55 7.17 1.60
C GLU A 107 14.04 8.47 2.27
N GLU A 108 14.61 8.39 3.48
CA GLU A 108 15.17 9.57 4.17
C GLU A 108 16.50 10.03 3.55
N TRP A 109 17.18 9.18 2.77
CA TRP A 109 18.49 9.46 2.19
C TRP A 109 18.47 9.77 0.68
N GLY A 110 17.32 9.65 0.00
CA GLY A 110 17.19 9.97 -1.41
C GLY A 110 15.79 10.47 -1.70
N GLU A 111 15.67 11.68 -2.25
CA GLU A 111 14.38 12.23 -2.68
C GLU A 111 13.74 11.26 -3.67
N PRO A 112 12.62 10.59 -3.31
CA PRO A 112 11.83 9.86 -4.27
C PRO A 112 11.40 10.85 -5.35
N ASP A 113 11.32 10.39 -6.59
CA ASP A 113 10.82 11.20 -7.69
C ASP A 113 9.58 11.97 -7.23
N ALA A 114 9.67 13.30 -7.31
CA ALA A 114 8.75 14.18 -6.61
C ALA A 114 7.30 13.98 -7.05
N ASP A 115 7.17 13.50 -8.28
CA ASP A 115 5.96 13.30 -9.04
C ASP A 115 5.29 11.95 -8.73
N THR A 116 6.01 10.99 -8.16
CA THR A 116 5.47 9.65 -7.81
C THR A 116 5.44 9.37 -6.32
N ARG A 117 6.00 10.25 -5.46
CA ARG A 117 6.04 10.06 -3.99
C ARG A 117 4.67 9.79 -3.35
N ALA A 118 3.60 10.36 -3.89
CA ALA A 118 2.23 10.18 -3.37
C ALA A 118 1.55 8.88 -3.84
N ALA A 119 2.21 8.11 -4.69
CA ALA A 119 1.68 6.89 -5.25
C ALA A 119 1.72 5.72 -4.25
N PHE A 120 0.67 4.90 -4.24
CA PHE A 120 0.60 3.74 -3.36
C PHE A 120 1.49 2.59 -3.82
N LEU A 121 1.47 2.27 -5.11
CA LEU A 121 2.21 1.11 -5.62
C LEU A 121 3.68 1.45 -5.89
N LEU A 122 3.94 2.59 -6.51
CA LEU A 122 5.28 2.96 -6.98
C LEU A 122 5.98 4.02 -6.11
N GLY A 123 5.31 4.54 -5.07
CA GLY A 123 5.81 5.68 -4.29
C GLY A 123 5.84 5.45 -2.78
N GLY A 124 6.32 6.48 -2.08
CA GLY A 124 6.45 6.49 -0.62
C GLY A 124 5.13 6.38 0.14
N ALA A 125 3.99 6.73 -0.48
CA ALA A 125 2.68 6.55 0.16
C ALA A 125 2.40 5.08 0.51
N GLY A 126 2.82 4.14 -0.34
CA GLY A 126 2.75 2.70 -0.06
C GLY A 126 3.59 2.30 1.13
N VAL A 127 4.84 2.75 1.17
CA VAL A 127 5.79 2.45 2.25
C VAL A 127 5.26 2.94 3.59
N HIS A 128 4.81 4.20 3.66
CA HIS A 128 4.24 4.77 4.88
C HIS A 128 2.93 4.10 5.30
N ALA A 129 2.06 3.75 4.35
CA ALA A 129 0.83 3.03 4.67
C ALA A 129 1.13 1.65 5.26
N VAL A 130 2.05 0.89 4.68
CA VAL A 130 2.41 -0.44 5.19
C VAL A 130 3.16 -0.35 6.53
N ALA A 131 4.05 0.62 6.69
CA ALA A 131 4.71 0.86 7.98
C ALA A 131 3.67 1.12 9.08
N THR A 132 2.67 1.95 8.79
CA THR A 132 1.55 2.23 9.70
C THR A 132 0.82 0.94 10.09
N LEU A 133 0.42 0.12 9.12
CA LEU A 133 -0.31 -1.13 9.36
C LEU A 133 0.51 -2.13 10.18
N VAL A 134 1.79 -2.31 9.85
CA VAL A 134 2.69 -3.25 10.54
C VAL A 134 2.93 -2.80 11.98
N TYR A 135 3.21 -1.51 12.20
CA TYR A 135 3.47 -0.98 13.54
C TYR A 135 2.23 -1.06 14.42
N HIS A 136 1.06 -0.74 13.85
CA HIS A 136 -0.23 -0.86 14.52
C HIS A 136 -0.52 -2.32 14.91
N ALA A 137 -0.38 -3.28 13.99
CA ALA A 137 -0.64 -4.69 14.26
C ALA A 137 0.33 -5.31 15.29
N LEU A 138 1.52 -4.71 15.48
CA LEU A 138 2.47 -5.03 16.54
C LEU A 138 2.15 -4.34 17.88
N GLY A 139 1.08 -3.54 17.95
CA GLY A 139 0.69 -2.78 19.14
C GLY A 139 1.63 -1.62 19.47
N ARG A 140 2.47 -1.16 18.52
CA ARG A 140 3.39 -0.06 18.78
C ARG A 140 2.70 1.27 18.55
N SER A 141 2.78 2.19 19.50
CA SER A 141 2.16 3.53 19.40
C SER A 141 2.83 4.45 18.38
N ASP A 142 4.05 4.16 17.96
CA ASP A 142 4.81 4.96 16.99
C ASP A 142 4.31 4.80 15.54
N TYR A 143 3.28 3.98 15.29
CA TYR A 143 2.57 3.92 14.00
C TYR A 143 2.04 5.29 13.53
N VAL A 144 1.83 6.22 14.46
CA VAL A 144 1.39 7.60 14.16
C VAL A 144 2.41 8.38 13.33
N GLN A 145 3.71 8.04 13.42
CA GLN A 145 4.76 8.70 12.66
C GLN A 145 4.67 8.41 11.15
N PRO A 146 4.69 7.15 10.67
CA PRO A 146 4.48 6.85 9.26
C PRO A 146 3.08 7.29 8.79
N LEU A 147 2.05 7.24 9.63
CA LEU A 147 0.73 7.75 9.29
C LEU A 147 0.73 9.26 9.02
N GLY A 148 1.46 10.03 9.84
CA GLY A 148 1.68 11.46 9.62
C GLY A 148 2.40 11.75 8.30
N LYS A 149 3.46 10.99 8.00
CA LYS A 149 4.19 11.09 6.71
C LYS A 149 3.26 10.77 5.54
N PHE A 150 2.43 9.73 5.63
CA PHE A 150 1.42 9.39 4.63
C PHE A 150 0.41 10.53 4.39
N ARG A 151 -0.11 11.14 5.47
CA ARG A 151 -1.07 12.26 5.35
C ARG A 151 -0.45 13.49 4.69
N ALA A 152 0.81 13.77 4.97
CA ALA A 152 1.53 14.88 4.35
C ALA A 152 1.58 14.77 2.81
N LEU A 153 1.62 13.55 2.27
CA LEU A 153 1.60 13.29 0.83
C LEU A 153 0.27 13.70 0.15
N CYS A 154 -0.81 13.93 0.91
CA CYS A 154 -2.04 14.49 0.34
C CYS A 154 -1.78 15.85 -0.32
N ALA A 155 -0.93 16.68 0.28
CA ALA A 155 -0.63 18.01 -0.25
C ALA A 155 0.06 17.94 -1.62
N VAL A 156 0.77 16.84 -1.87
CA VAL A 156 1.50 16.58 -3.11
C VAL A 156 0.53 16.23 -4.24
N CYS A 157 -0.42 15.32 -4.01
CA CYS A 157 -1.35 14.88 -5.07
C CYS A 157 -2.71 15.61 -5.12
N ALA A 158 -2.98 16.52 -4.18
CA ALA A 158 -4.19 17.36 -4.18
C ALA A 158 -4.29 18.38 -5.34
N PRO A 159 -3.19 19.00 -5.83
CA PRO A 159 -3.23 19.87 -6.99
C PRO A 159 -3.79 19.16 -8.23
N VAL A 160 -4.61 19.87 -9.02
CA VAL A 160 -5.22 19.30 -10.24
C VAL A 160 -4.16 18.90 -11.26
N SER A 161 -3.06 19.65 -11.31
CA SER A 161 -1.90 19.46 -12.18
C SER A 161 -0.73 18.75 -11.46
N PHE A 162 -0.99 17.96 -10.41
CA PHE A 162 0.05 17.20 -9.69
C PHE A 162 0.94 16.37 -10.62
N LEU A 163 0.36 15.79 -11.67
CA LEU A 163 1.08 15.01 -12.67
C LEU A 163 0.46 15.26 -14.05
N GLU A 164 1.30 15.52 -15.06
CA GLU A 164 0.85 15.82 -16.42
C GLU A 164 0.08 14.66 -17.04
N CYS A 165 0.57 13.43 -16.88
CA CYS A 165 -0.07 12.20 -17.33
C CYS A 165 -0.31 11.25 -16.14
N GLY A 166 -1.50 10.65 -16.02
CA GLY A 166 -1.76 9.66 -14.97
C GLY A 166 -2.07 10.22 -13.57
N SER A 167 -2.37 11.52 -13.42
CA SER A 167 -2.70 12.08 -12.09
C SER A 167 -3.91 11.46 -11.38
N ASP A 168 -4.74 10.65 -12.06
CA ASP A 168 -5.94 10.01 -11.52
C ASP A 168 -5.92 8.47 -11.57
N GLU A 169 -4.82 7.83 -11.96
CA GLU A 169 -4.76 6.37 -12.03
C GLU A 169 -4.18 5.72 -10.75
N LEU A 170 -4.05 4.38 -10.74
CA LEU A 170 -3.77 3.58 -9.55
C LEU A 170 -2.28 3.50 -9.20
N PHE A 171 -1.40 3.46 -10.18
CA PHE A 171 0.02 3.18 -10.02
C PHE A 171 0.82 4.36 -9.49
N VAL A 172 0.51 5.57 -9.98
CA VAL A 172 1.19 6.85 -9.70
C VAL A 172 0.24 7.96 -9.22
N GLY A 173 -1.06 7.86 -9.51
CA GLY A 173 -2.02 8.94 -9.34
C GLY A 173 -2.83 8.95 -8.04
N ARG A 174 -3.82 9.84 -8.01
CA ARG A 174 -4.75 10.04 -6.88
C ARG A 174 -5.55 8.78 -6.53
N ALA A 175 -5.86 7.91 -7.48
CA ALA A 175 -6.58 6.67 -7.18
C ALA A 175 -5.71 5.71 -6.37
N GLY A 176 -4.39 5.67 -6.63
CA GLY A 176 -3.41 4.97 -5.79
C GLY A 176 -3.43 5.49 -4.36
N TYR A 177 -3.25 6.80 -4.19
CA TYR A 177 -3.29 7.44 -2.87
C TYR A 177 -4.60 7.16 -2.10
N LEU A 178 -5.74 7.29 -2.79
CA LEU A 178 -7.06 6.99 -2.21
C LEU A 178 -7.20 5.52 -1.80
N CYS A 179 -6.67 4.60 -2.61
CA CYS A 179 -6.64 3.17 -2.28
C CYS A 179 -5.91 2.93 -0.95
N ALA A 180 -4.72 3.52 -0.79
CA ALA A 180 -3.95 3.45 0.45
C ALA A 180 -4.73 4.00 1.64
N ALA A 181 -5.34 5.17 1.48
CA ALA A 181 -6.11 5.82 2.54
C ALA A 181 -7.34 5.00 2.95
N LEU A 182 -8.02 4.35 1.99
CA LEU A 182 -9.14 3.44 2.28
C LEU A 182 -8.68 2.17 3.00
N VAL A 183 -7.56 1.58 2.60
CA VAL A 183 -6.98 0.41 3.28
C VAL A 183 -6.63 0.77 4.73
N LEU A 184 -5.93 1.88 4.96
CA LEU A 184 -5.59 2.37 6.28
C LEU A 184 -6.85 2.60 7.12
N LYS A 185 -7.86 3.28 6.57
CA LYS A 185 -9.14 3.49 7.24
C LYS A 185 -9.76 2.18 7.67
N GLN A 186 -9.88 1.23 6.74
CA GLN A 186 -10.54 -0.04 7.00
C GLN A 186 -9.82 -0.81 8.10
N LYS A 187 -8.49 -0.93 8.01
CA LYS A 187 -7.72 -1.76 8.95
C LYS A 187 -7.57 -1.13 10.33
N LEU A 188 -7.33 0.17 10.42
CA LEU A 188 -7.26 0.86 11.72
C LEU A 188 -8.63 0.95 12.39
N ALA A 189 -9.72 1.13 11.63
CA ALA A 189 -11.07 1.18 12.20
C ALA A 189 -11.64 -0.21 12.53
N GLN A 190 -11.24 -1.27 11.83
CA GLN A 190 -11.64 -2.65 12.15
C GLN A 190 -11.16 -3.09 13.55
N GLU A 191 -10.06 -2.53 14.05
CA GLU A 191 -9.61 -2.79 15.42
C GLU A 191 -10.31 -1.90 16.47
N VAL A 192 -10.88 -0.76 16.06
CA VAL A 192 -11.58 0.19 16.97
C VAL A 192 -13.09 -0.11 17.07
N TYR A 193 -13.70 -0.76 16.07
CA TYR A 193 -15.14 -0.98 16.01
C TYR A 193 -15.52 -2.44 15.70
N GLY A 194 -15.90 -3.20 16.73
CA GLY A 194 -16.90 -4.27 16.62
C GLY A 194 -18.32 -3.73 16.35
N VAL A 195 -18.47 -2.71 15.49
CA VAL A 195 -19.73 -1.98 15.24
C VAL A 195 -19.86 -1.71 13.72
N PRO A 196 -21.04 -1.92 13.10
CA PRO A 196 -21.15 -1.99 11.65
C PRO A 196 -20.86 -0.65 10.94
N TYR A 197 -20.23 -0.80 9.79
CA TYR A 197 -19.92 0.25 8.82
C TYR A 197 -21.18 1.06 8.46
N LYS A 198 -21.26 2.33 8.89
CA LYS A 198 -22.30 3.26 8.41
C LYS A 198 -21.90 3.82 7.06
N GLU A 199 -22.82 3.68 6.10
CA GLU A 199 -22.70 4.14 4.72
C GLU A 199 -22.17 5.58 4.58
N TRP A 200 -21.31 5.74 3.57
CA TRP A 200 -20.65 6.98 3.23
C TRP A 200 -21.57 7.93 2.45
N LYS A 201 -21.97 9.05 3.07
CA LYS A 201 -22.49 10.23 2.36
C LYS A 201 -21.49 11.37 2.50
N VAL A 202 -20.80 11.73 1.41
CA VAL A 202 -20.12 13.04 1.33
C VAL A 202 -21.19 14.11 1.50
N THR A 203 -21.26 14.74 2.66
CA THR A 203 -22.29 15.75 2.92
C THR A 203 -22.06 16.97 2.02
N GLN A 204 -23.15 17.48 1.44
CA GLN A 204 -23.17 18.69 0.61
C GLN A 204 -22.48 19.90 1.29
N LYS A 205 -22.53 19.95 2.62
CA LYS A 205 -21.90 21.00 3.45
C LYS A 205 -20.37 20.97 3.35
N THR A 206 -19.78 19.78 3.38
CA THR A 206 -18.33 19.58 3.27
C THR A 206 -17.82 19.86 1.85
N ARG A 207 -18.60 19.46 0.83
CA ARG A 207 -18.36 19.86 -0.57
C ARG A 207 -18.31 21.38 -0.73
N ARG A 208 -19.26 22.12 -0.14
CA ARG A 208 -19.33 23.60 -0.24
C ARG A 208 -18.22 24.33 0.51
N ALA A 209 -17.74 23.80 1.64
CA ALA A 209 -16.62 24.37 2.38
C ALA A 209 -15.29 24.18 1.65
N LEU A 210 -15.04 22.96 1.15
CA LEU A 210 -13.83 22.64 0.39
C LEU A 210 -13.83 23.34 -0.99
N HIS A 211 -14.99 23.49 -1.65
CA HIS A 211 -15.11 24.26 -2.90
C HIS A 211 -14.70 25.72 -2.75
N ARG A 212 -15.13 26.40 -1.66
CA ARG A 212 -14.77 27.79 -1.38
C ARG A 212 -13.28 27.98 -1.07
N ASN A 213 -12.73 27.15 -0.17
CA ASN A 213 -11.31 27.22 0.21
C ASN A 213 -10.35 26.85 -0.93
N TRP A 214 -10.80 26.03 -1.87
CA TRP A 214 -9.98 25.57 -2.98
C TRP A 214 -10.03 26.54 -4.17
N TRP A 215 -11.21 27.06 -4.52
CA TRP A 215 -11.35 28.12 -5.54
C TRP A 215 -10.51 29.37 -5.21
N SER A 216 -10.45 29.74 -3.92
CA SER A 216 -9.61 30.85 -3.46
C SER A 216 -8.10 30.60 -3.55
N LYS A 217 -7.65 29.34 -3.70
CA LYS A 217 -6.23 28.97 -3.70
C LYS A 217 -5.67 28.64 -5.10
N THR A 218 -6.48 28.09 -6.00
CA THR A 218 -5.96 27.52 -7.27
C THR A 218 -6.45 28.21 -8.53
N GLY A 219 -7.53 29.01 -8.48
CA GLY A 219 -8.06 29.77 -9.64
C GLY A 219 -8.62 28.94 -10.81
N VAL A 220 -8.38 27.62 -10.86
CA VAL A 220 -8.78 26.72 -11.95
C VAL A 220 -9.97 25.87 -11.51
N LYS A 221 -11.02 25.67 -12.30
CA LYS A 221 -12.16 24.78 -11.93
C LYS A 221 -11.88 23.35 -12.43
N PRO A 222 -11.78 22.31 -11.58
CA PRO A 222 -11.60 20.93 -12.03
C PRO A 222 -12.91 20.41 -12.62
N GLY A 223 -12.82 19.43 -13.52
CA GLY A 223 -13.98 18.64 -13.94
C GLY A 223 -14.68 17.98 -12.74
N PRO A 224 -15.95 17.57 -12.89
CA PRO A 224 -16.77 17.02 -11.80
C PRO A 224 -16.16 15.77 -11.15
N ILE A 225 -15.51 14.90 -11.93
CA ILE A 225 -14.85 13.68 -11.43
C ILE A 225 -13.61 14.03 -10.60
N LYS A 226 -12.73 14.91 -11.11
CA LYS A 226 -11.54 15.38 -10.37
C LYS A 226 -11.93 16.06 -9.05
N ARG A 227 -13.03 16.82 -9.02
CA ARG A 227 -13.57 17.40 -7.78
C ARG A 227 -13.96 16.32 -6.77
N LEU A 228 -14.65 15.27 -7.20
CA LEU A 228 -15.07 14.19 -6.32
C LEU A 228 -13.87 13.48 -5.68
N ILE A 229 -12.85 13.17 -6.47
CA ILE A 229 -11.60 12.52 -6.03
C ILE A 229 -10.90 13.38 -4.98
N ILE A 230 -10.70 14.68 -5.27
CA ILE A 230 -10.05 15.61 -4.34
C ILE A 230 -10.84 15.73 -3.03
N TYR A 231 -12.17 15.82 -3.08
CA TYR A 231 -12.98 15.87 -1.85
C TYR A 231 -12.88 14.59 -1.02
N SER A 232 -12.86 13.42 -1.67
CA SER A 232 -12.66 12.14 -0.98
C SER A 232 -11.30 12.08 -0.30
N MET A 233 -10.24 12.62 -0.92
CA MET A 233 -8.91 12.68 -0.32
C MET A 233 -8.89 13.54 0.95
N TYR A 234 -9.54 14.71 0.92
CA TYR A 234 -9.62 15.59 2.10
C TYR A 234 -10.36 14.94 3.27
N GLU A 235 -11.44 14.19 3.00
CA GLU A 235 -12.17 13.52 4.08
C GLU A 235 -11.45 12.29 4.63
N LEU A 236 -10.75 11.53 3.78
CA LEU A 236 -9.96 10.38 4.24
C LEU A 236 -8.74 10.81 5.06
N ASN A 237 -8.20 12.01 4.82
CA ASN A 237 -7.11 12.57 5.62
C ASN A 237 -7.52 13.13 6.99
N LYS A 238 -8.82 13.09 7.35
CA LYS A 238 -9.30 13.46 8.69
C LYS A 238 -9.31 12.32 9.69
N LEU A 239 -9.07 11.08 9.25
CA LEU A 239 -8.61 10.01 10.13
C LEU A 239 -7.32 10.45 10.79
#